data_AF-A0AAV7KBX7-F1
#
_entry.id   AF-A0AAV7KBX7-F1
#
_cell.length_a   1.000
_cell.length_b   1.000
_cell.length_c   1.000
_cell.angle_alpha   90.00
_cell.angle_beta   90.00
_cell.angle_gamma   90.00
#
_symmetry.space_group_name_H-M   'P 1'
#
loop_
_entity.id
_entity.type
_entity.pdbx_description
1 polymer ?
#
loop_
_entity_poly.entity_id
_entity_poly.type
_entity_poly.pdbx_seq_one_letter_code
_entity_poly.pdbx_strand_id
1 'polypeptide(L)'
;MYHNKNSAGIMISGVSGTTFSGEPFRKFQAKRMYLNYKPKVNTPSDSNTKCIYWIVVTSIHKPSESVIMFRKVTEKYSKEWCCVVVMDKKTPVDDYIALQTDNFIVLTLELQSELSEKNGFSLIEFIPYNHFGRKNIGYLYAVSRGAELIYDTDDDNLLKEDVIPFIQPSADYLLVSNEEHVFNPYKIYQPTIKHSLWPRGIPLDSIMGVSSEFVDQKATNCKPSKPEDITLYQFLADHDPDVDAIYRLTNPLPINFDSSMNNPIVLQLGTIAPLNAQCLITHYSSIFGLYLPINIHGRVSDIWRSYYIQTLHKDLGQHVAFTKAHVTQYRNAHNYLADFNSEIPLYTQATELVKFVVSWQSTAPTLVERMEELAIGFFERGYFEIEDVFGIQHWISDLIELGYRFPPIRDISSKCKFPPLL
;
A
#
# COMPACT_ATOMS: atom_id res chain seq x y z
N MET A 1 -12.27 -12.64 41.44
CA MET A 1 -13.57 -13.35 41.55
C MET A 1 -14.40 -12.90 40.34
N TYR A 2 -14.76 -13.69 39.34
CA TYR A 2 -14.80 -15.14 39.16
C TYR A 2 -14.29 -15.48 37.75
N HIS A 3 -13.53 -16.57 37.68
CA HIS A 3 -13.30 -17.31 36.45
C HIS A 3 -14.62 -17.73 35.81
N ASN A 4 -14.68 -17.72 34.47
CA ASN A 4 -15.33 -18.82 33.78
C ASN A 4 -14.45 -19.31 32.63
N LYS A 5 -13.76 -20.42 32.93
CA LYS A 5 -13.08 -21.28 31.98
C LYS A 5 -14.15 -22.02 31.17
N ASN A 6 -14.33 -21.66 29.92
CA ASN A 6 -14.71 -22.61 28.88
C ASN A 6 -13.45 -22.98 28.10
N SER A 7 -12.52 -23.63 28.79
CA SER A 7 -11.44 -24.37 28.14
C SER A 7 -12.04 -25.69 27.65
N ALA A 8 -12.68 -25.66 26.48
CA ALA A 8 -12.75 -26.86 25.66
C ALA A 8 -11.30 -27.32 25.46
N GLY A 9 -10.99 -28.52 25.93
CA GLY A 9 -9.62 -29.02 26.01
C GLY A 9 -8.96 -29.04 24.64
N ILE A 10 -8.16 -28.01 24.34
CA ILE A 10 -7.12 -28.11 23.33
C ILE A 10 -6.12 -29.10 23.92
N MET A 11 -6.15 -30.35 23.46
CA MET A 11 -5.04 -31.26 23.72
C MET A 11 -3.78 -30.59 23.21
N ILE A 12 -2.86 -30.27 24.11
CA ILE A 12 -1.54 -29.77 23.76
C ILE A 12 -0.82 -30.95 23.08
N SER A 13 -0.88 -30.99 21.75
CA SER A 13 -0.04 -31.84 20.93
C SER A 13 1.41 -31.43 21.18
N GLY A 14 2.17 -32.25 21.91
CA GLY A 14 3.60 -32.01 22.13
C GLY A 14 4.49 -32.32 20.92
N VAL A 15 3.91 -32.58 19.74
CA VAL A 15 4.62 -33.16 18.59
C VAL A 15 4.38 -32.39 17.28
N SER A 16 3.27 -31.67 17.13
CA SER A 16 2.96 -30.91 15.91
C SER A 16 2.38 -29.52 16.21
N GLY A 17 2.91 -28.50 15.52
CA GLY A 17 2.31 -27.16 15.49
C GLY A 17 1.14 -27.09 14.51
N THR A 18 0.28 -26.09 14.67
CA THR A 18 -0.79 -25.76 13.72
C THR A 18 -0.43 -24.49 12.96
N THR A 19 -0.62 -24.50 11.64
CA THR A 19 -0.54 -23.29 10.82
C THR A 19 -1.90 -22.62 10.72
N PHE A 20 -1.91 -21.34 10.39
CA PHE A 20 -3.13 -20.64 10.03
C PHE A 20 -3.76 -21.29 8.80
N SER A 21 -5.09 -21.46 8.78
CA SER A 21 -5.75 -22.26 7.74
C SER A 21 -6.10 -21.50 6.47
N GLY A 22 -6.21 -20.17 6.50
CA GLY A 22 -6.68 -19.37 5.35
C GLY A 22 -8.16 -19.52 5.00
N GLU A 23 -8.86 -20.51 5.58
CA GLU A 23 -10.26 -20.78 5.32
C GLU A 23 -11.19 -19.75 5.98
N PRO A 24 -12.34 -19.43 5.37
CA PRO A 24 -13.35 -18.60 6.01
C PRO A 24 -13.78 -19.18 7.35
N PHE A 25 -13.65 -18.41 8.42
CA PHE A 25 -14.09 -18.81 9.77
C PHE A 25 -15.22 -17.94 10.31
N ARG A 26 -15.50 -16.80 9.66
CA ARG A 26 -16.64 -15.92 9.97
C ARG A 26 -17.37 -15.52 8.70
N LYS A 27 -18.58 -14.99 8.84
CA LYS A 27 -19.42 -14.52 7.72
C LYS A 27 -19.72 -13.04 7.86
N PHE A 28 -19.70 -12.31 6.75
CA PHE A 28 -20.17 -10.93 6.74
C PHE A 28 -21.70 -10.88 6.72
N GLN A 29 -22.29 -10.31 7.78
CA GLN A 29 -23.75 -10.23 7.95
C GLN A 29 -24.30 -8.81 7.82
N ALA A 30 -23.43 -7.80 7.73
CA ALA A 30 -23.82 -6.42 7.57
C ALA A 30 -24.23 -6.11 6.11
N LYS A 31 -24.70 -4.88 5.89
CA LYS A 31 -25.17 -4.45 4.58
C LYS A 31 -24.00 -4.35 3.59
N ARG A 32 -24.18 -4.97 2.42
CA ARG A 32 -23.38 -4.69 1.22
C ARG A 32 -23.89 -3.40 0.57
N MET A 33 -23.10 -2.33 0.64
CA MET A 33 -23.45 -1.00 0.16
C MET A 33 -23.41 -0.91 -1.37
N TYR A 34 -22.56 -1.71 -2.01
CA TYR A 34 -22.24 -1.56 -3.44
C TYR A 34 -22.74 -2.71 -4.32
N LEU A 35 -23.51 -3.65 -3.76
CA LEU A 35 -24.14 -4.71 -4.55
C LEU A 35 -25.03 -4.10 -5.67
N ASN A 36 -24.79 -4.49 -6.93
CA ASN A 36 -25.44 -3.93 -8.12
C ASN A 36 -25.15 -2.44 -8.34
N TYR A 37 -23.96 -1.96 -7.94
CA TYR A 37 -23.55 -0.59 -8.15
C TYR A 37 -23.66 -0.18 -9.62
N LYS A 38 -24.25 0.99 -9.86
CA LYS A 38 -24.34 1.60 -11.19
C LYS A 38 -23.43 2.82 -11.22
N PRO A 39 -22.41 2.85 -12.11
CA PRO A 39 -21.53 4.01 -12.24
C PRO A 39 -22.36 5.27 -12.48
N LYS A 40 -22.16 6.29 -11.63
CA LYS A 40 -22.72 7.61 -11.87
C LYS A 40 -21.93 8.29 -12.98
N VAL A 41 -22.61 8.93 -13.93
CA VAL A 41 -21.97 9.83 -14.89
C VAL A 41 -21.63 11.11 -14.13
N ASN A 42 -20.48 11.14 -13.47
CA ASN A 42 -19.99 12.35 -12.83
C ASN A 42 -19.21 13.16 -13.87
N THR A 43 -19.65 14.38 -14.14
CA THR A 43 -18.80 15.40 -14.74
C THR A 43 -17.68 15.70 -13.73
N PRO A 44 -16.40 15.70 -14.14
CA PRO A 44 -15.34 16.19 -13.28
C PRO A 44 -15.75 17.57 -12.79
N SER A 45 -15.62 17.86 -11.50
CA SER A 45 -15.66 19.25 -11.07
C SER A 45 -14.56 19.98 -11.84
N ASP A 46 -14.86 21.12 -12.47
CA ASP A 46 -13.85 22.04 -12.99
C ASP A 46 -12.99 22.51 -11.81
N SER A 47 -12.02 21.69 -11.43
CA SER A 47 -11.10 21.98 -10.36
C SER A 47 -10.01 22.81 -11.01
N ASN A 48 -10.01 24.12 -10.75
CA ASN A 48 -8.92 25.00 -11.11
C ASN A 48 -7.72 24.68 -10.19
N THR A 49 -7.14 23.49 -10.35
CA THR A 49 -6.21 22.88 -9.41
C THR A 49 -4.80 23.27 -9.77
N LYS A 50 -4.15 23.98 -8.83
CA LYS A 50 -2.76 24.42 -8.95
C LYS A 50 -1.78 23.24 -9.06
N CYS A 51 -2.09 22.10 -8.44
CA CYS A 51 -1.23 20.93 -8.37
C CYS A 51 -1.97 19.68 -8.84
N ILE A 52 -1.30 18.88 -9.67
CA ILE A 52 -1.78 17.59 -10.17
C ILE A 52 -1.04 16.41 -9.52
N TYR A 53 0.13 16.65 -8.92
CA TYR A 53 0.93 15.63 -8.24
C TYR A 53 1.08 15.99 -6.76
N TRP A 54 0.95 14.98 -5.89
CA TRP A 54 0.84 15.19 -4.45
C TRP A 54 1.78 14.30 -3.66
N ILE A 55 2.63 14.90 -2.82
CA ILE A 55 3.33 14.19 -1.75
C ILE A 55 2.39 14.09 -0.56
N VAL A 56 2.15 12.90 -0.04
CA VAL A 56 1.32 12.68 1.16
C VAL A 56 2.20 12.11 2.26
N VAL A 57 2.23 12.79 3.40
CA VAL A 57 3.05 12.39 4.56
C VAL A 57 2.27 12.61 5.85
N THR A 58 2.46 11.74 6.83
CA THR A 58 2.02 11.94 8.22
C THR A 58 3.22 12.24 9.08
N SER A 59 3.06 13.06 10.12
CA SER A 59 4.13 13.21 11.12
C SER A 59 3.59 13.47 12.52
N ILE A 60 4.28 12.93 13.51
CA ILE A 60 4.06 13.18 14.95
C ILE A 60 5.30 13.74 15.65
N HIS A 61 6.35 14.04 14.88
CA HIS A 61 7.64 14.53 15.36
C HIS A 61 7.85 15.98 14.92
N LYS A 62 8.96 16.62 15.32
CA LYS A 62 9.37 17.89 14.72
C LYS A 62 9.68 17.70 13.24
N PRO A 63 9.55 18.74 12.39
CA PRO A 63 9.91 18.64 10.99
C PRO A 63 11.33 18.09 10.81
N SER A 64 11.42 16.89 10.23
CA SER A 64 12.67 16.24 9.89
C SER A 64 13.33 16.91 8.69
N GLU A 65 14.57 16.52 8.41
CA GLU A 65 15.24 16.91 7.16
C GLU A 65 14.42 16.52 5.92
N SER A 66 13.76 15.35 5.94
CA SER A 66 12.88 14.89 4.86
C SER A 66 11.69 15.82 4.65
N VAL A 67 11.02 16.23 5.73
CA VAL A 67 9.87 17.17 5.65
C VAL A 67 10.31 18.53 5.11
N ILE A 68 11.46 19.04 5.58
CA ILE A 68 12.05 20.29 5.08
C ILE A 68 12.41 20.14 3.59
N MET A 69 12.93 18.98 3.18
CA MET A 69 13.22 18.66 1.80
C MET A 69 11.95 18.67 0.95
N PHE A 70 10.87 18.03 1.40
CA PHE A 70 9.57 18.04 0.71
C PHE A 70 9.07 19.47 0.47
N ARG A 71 9.14 20.34 1.49
CA ARG A 71 8.80 21.76 1.33
C ARG A 71 9.64 22.44 0.24
N LYS A 72 10.96 22.24 0.25
CA LYS A 72 11.87 22.83 -0.75
C LYS A 72 11.58 22.35 -2.16
N VAL A 73 11.39 21.04 -2.36
CA VAL A 73 11.14 20.49 -3.70
C VAL A 73 9.76 20.90 -4.21
N THR A 74 8.74 21.00 -3.36
CA THR A 74 7.42 21.52 -3.80
C THR A 74 7.44 23.01 -4.13
N GLU A 75 8.32 23.80 -3.53
CA GLU A 75 8.54 25.19 -3.93
C GLU A 75 9.24 25.27 -5.31
N LYS A 76 10.25 24.41 -5.53
CA LYS A 76 10.97 24.29 -6.81
C LYS A 76 10.07 23.82 -7.96
N TYR A 77 9.16 22.87 -7.70
CA TYR A 77 8.24 22.28 -8.68
C TYR A 77 6.79 22.78 -8.51
N SER A 78 6.63 24.04 -8.10
CA SER A 78 5.35 24.64 -7.64
C SER A 78 4.21 24.72 -8.66
N LYS A 79 4.48 24.41 -9.93
CA LYS A 79 3.47 24.38 -11.01
C LYS A 79 2.67 23.08 -11.06
N GLU A 80 3.20 21.99 -10.52
CA GLU A 80 2.60 20.66 -10.65
C GLU A 80 2.52 19.92 -9.31
N TRP A 81 3.50 20.15 -8.42
CA TRP A 81 3.63 19.44 -7.17
C TRP A 81 3.13 20.24 -5.97
N CYS A 82 2.35 19.56 -5.14
CA CYS A 82 2.01 19.98 -3.79
C CYS A 82 2.42 18.89 -2.79
N CYS A 83 2.56 19.26 -1.52
CA CYS A 83 2.71 18.33 -0.41
C CYS A 83 1.60 18.60 0.60
N VAL A 84 1.01 17.54 1.13
CA VAL A 84 0.10 17.59 2.25
C VAL A 84 0.68 16.80 3.42
N VAL A 85 0.84 17.48 4.55
CA VAL A 85 1.21 16.88 5.83
C VAL A 85 -0.05 16.69 6.66
N VAL A 86 -0.35 15.44 7.02
CA VAL A 86 -1.43 15.10 7.95
C VAL A 86 -0.88 15.03 9.36
N MET A 87 -1.35 15.91 10.23
CA MET A 87 -0.93 15.93 11.63
C MET A 87 -1.75 14.97 12.50
N ASP A 88 -1.21 14.66 13.67
CA ASP A 88 -1.89 13.96 14.76
C ASP A 88 -1.67 14.72 16.09
N LYS A 89 -2.24 14.21 17.19
CA LYS A 89 -2.22 14.86 18.51
C LYS A 89 -0.83 15.20 19.05
N LYS A 90 0.19 14.44 18.65
CA LYS A 90 1.57 14.63 19.11
C LYS A 90 2.38 15.58 18.24
N THR A 91 1.87 15.97 17.07
CA THR A 91 2.62 16.81 16.13
C THR A 91 2.79 18.23 16.70
N PRO A 92 4.02 18.79 16.68
CA PRO A 92 4.27 20.16 17.12
C PRO A 92 3.70 21.16 16.13
N VAL A 93 2.51 21.69 16.44
CA VAL A 93 1.71 22.50 15.51
C VAL A 93 2.45 23.72 14.98
N ASP A 94 3.05 24.51 15.87
CA ASP A 94 3.71 25.76 15.49
C ASP A 94 4.88 25.53 14.51
N ASP A 95 5.63 24.43 14.70
CA ASP A 95 6.77 24.08 13.83
C ASP A 95 6.30 23.75 12.40
N TYR A 96 5.14 23.12 12.23
CA TYR A 96 4.59 22.80 10.91
C TYR A 96 3.86 23.97 10.26
N ILE A 97 3.09 24.75 11.02
CA ILE A 97 2.42 25.94 10.52
C ILE A 97 3.44 26.94 9.96
N ALA A 98 4.64 27.03 10.55
CA ALA A 98 5.73 27.83 10.02
C ALA A 98 6.26 27.39 8.64
N LEU A 99 6.01 26.14 8.23
CA LEU A 99 6.40 25.61 6.92
C LEU A 99 5.30 25.76 5.85
N GLN A 100 4.10 26.19 6.24
CA GLN A 100 2.95 26.22 5.36
C GLN A 100 3.14 27.21 4.20
N THR A 101 2.80 26.78 3.00
CA THR A 101 2.77 27.59 1.78
C THR A 101 1.60 27.15 0.90
N ASP A 102 1.37 27.83 -0.23
CA ASP A 102 0.37 27.39 -1.21
C ASP A 102 0.62 25.97 -1.77
N ASN A 103 1.87 25.50 -1.76
CA ASN A 103 2.28 24.19 -2.28
C ASN A 103 2.65 23.20 -1.16
N PHE A 104 2.64 23.63 0.10
CA PHE A 104 2.95 22.81 1.27
C PHE A 104 1.86 23.02 2.31
N ILE A 105 0.90 22.10 2.32
CA ILE A 105 -0.34 22.19 3.09
C ILE A 105 -0.17 21.39 4.37
N VAL A 106 -0.57 21.97 5.48
CA VAL A 106 -0.60 21.32 6.79
C VAL A 106 -2.05 21.11 7.20
N LEU A 107 -2.47 19.85 7.31
CA LEU A 107 -3.79 19.50 7.82
C LEU A 107 -3.73 19.38 9.34
N THR A 108 -4.07 20.47 10.04
CA THR A 108 -4.27 20.46 11.48
C THR A 108 -5.47 19.60 11.87
N LEU A 109 -5.64 19.28 13.15
CA LEU A 109 -6.77 18.46 13.60
C LEU A 109 -8.12 19.16 13.33
N GLU A 110 -8.14 20.49 13.41
CA GLU A 110 -9.29 21.33 13.09
C GLU A 110 -9.63 21.21 11.61
N LEU A 111 -8.65 21.39 10.71
CA LEU A 111 -8.87 21.27 9.26
C LEU A 111 -9.31 19.85 8.87
N GLN A 112 -8.77 18.82 9.52
CA GLN A 112 -9.22 17.44 9.29
C GLN A 112 -10.69 17.24 9.69
N SER A 113 -11.12 17.86 10.80
CA SER A 113 -12.53 17.82 11.23
C SER A 113 -13.43 18.60 10.26
N GLU A 114 -12.97 19.75 9.75
CA GLU A 114 -13.70 20.53 8.74
C GLU A 114 -13.89 19.76 7.43
N LEU A 115 -12.91 18.96 7.00
CA LEU A 115 -13.05 18.10 5.82
C LEU A 115 -14.18 17.07 6.01
N SER A 116 -14.35 16.55 7.23
CA SER A 116 -15.47 15.66 7.56
C SER A 116 -16.80 16.42 7.50
N GLU A 117 -16.90 17.53 8.23
CA GLU A 117 -18.16 18.26 8.43
C GLU A 117 -18.65 19.00 7.18
N LYS A 118 -17.74 19.62 6.42
CA LYS A 118 -18.08 20.50 5.29
C LYS A 118 -17.99 19.79 3.94
N ASN A 119 -17.01 18.90 3.77
CA ASN A 119 -16.83 18.17 2.51
C ASN A 119 -17.53 16.81 2.51
N GLY A 120 -18.05 16.37 3.65
CA GLY A 120 -18.83 15.13 3.76
C GLY A 120 -17.99 13.86 3.75
N PHE A 121 -16.67 13.95 3.98
CA PHE A 121 -15.77 12.79 3.96
C PHE A 121 -16.05 11.87 5.14
N SER A 122 -16.92 10.90 4.88
CA SER A 122 -17.44 9.99 5.89
C SER A 122 -16.36 9.08 6.48
N LEU A 123 -15.28 8.79 5.75
CA LEU A 123 -14.18 7.98 6.26
C LEU A 123 -13.45 8.65 7.43
N ILE A 124 -13.37 9.99 7.45
CA ILE A 124 -12.61 10.72 8.48
C ILE A 124 -13.16 10.43 9.88
N GLU A 125 -14.47 10.29 10.01
CA GLU A 125 -15.16 9.99 11.28
C GLU A 125 -14.77 8.63 11.88
N PHE A 126 -14.31 7.70 11.04
CA PHE A 126 -13.90 6.35 11.45
C PHE A 126 -12.42 6.27 11.83
N ILE A 127 -11.61 7.26 11.47
CA ILE A 127 -10.16 7.19 11.67
C ILE A 127 -9.79 7.65 13.10
N PRO A 128 -9.21 6.78 13.94
CA PRO A 128 -8.80 7.18 15.27
C PRO A 128 -7.63 8.16 15.26
N TYR A 129 -7.48 8.90 16.37
CA TYR A 129 -6.26 9.67 16.65
C TYR A 129 -5.11 8.77 17.11
N ASN A 130 -3.88 9.27 17.02
CA ASN A 130 -2.63 8.53 17.26
C ASN A 130 -2.55 7.27 16.40
N HIS A 131 -2.97 7.38 15.13
CA HIS A 131 -3.14 6.22 14.27
C HIS A 131 -2.50 6.44 12.90
N PHE A 132 -1.75 5.44 12.46
CA PHE A 132 -1.08 5.43 11.16
C PHE A 132 -2.07 5.65 9.99
N GLY A 133 -3.28 5.10 10.13
CA GLY A 133 -4.37 5.26 9.17
C GLY A 133 -4.84 6.71 8.93
N ARG A 134 -4.40 7.71 9.70
CA ARG A 134 -4.65 9.14 9.39
C ARG A 134 -4.09 9.55 8.04
N LYS A 135 -3.11 8.81 7.49
CA LYS A 135 -2.61 9.04 6.14
C LYS A 135 -3.72 8.97 5.07
N ASN A 136 -4.77 8.18 5.29
CA ASN A 136 -5.97 8.13 4.43
C ASN A 136 -6.61 9.52 4.22
N ILE A 137 -6.57 10.40 5.22
CA ILE A 137 -7.11 11.76 5.14
C ILE A 137 -6.30 12.59 4.14
N GLY A 138 -4.98 12.40 4.11
CA GLY A 138 -4.09 13.04 3.14
C GLY A 138 -4.36 12.58 1.72
N TYR A 139 -4.67 11.29 1.52
CA TYR A 139 -5.07 10.77 0.21
C TYR A 139 -6.41 11.39 -0.24
N LEU A 140 -7.45 11.40 0.61
CA LEU A 140 -8.73 12.06 0.29
C LEU A 140 -8.54 13.54 -0.04
N TYR A 141 -7.72 14.23 0.75
CA TYR A 141 -7.41 15.63 0.49
C TYR A 141 -6.76 15.80 -0.89
N ALA A 142 -5.73 15.02 -1.22
CA ALA A 142 -5.08 15.08 -2.53
C ALA A 142 -6.08 14.82 -3.67
N VAL A 143 -6.92 13.79 -3.56
CA VAL A 143 -7.95 13.47 -4.55
C VAL A 143 -8.97 14.60 -4.70
N SER A 144 -9.40 15.22 -3.59
CA SER A 144 -10.30 16.38 -3.61
C SER A 144 -9.70 17.61 -4.30
N ARG A 145 -8.38 17.62 -4.48
CA ARG A 145 -7.62 18.65 -5.20
C ARG A 145 -7.16 18.19 -6.59
N GLY A 146 -7.79 17.16 -7.15
CA GLY A 146 -7.54 16.72 -8.52
C GLY A 146 -6.22 15.96 -8.71
N ALA A 147 -5.72 15.26 -7.67
CA ALA A 147 -4.50 14.47 -7.80
C ALA A 147 -4.59 13.43 -8.92
N GLU A 148 -3.65 13.51 -9.87
CA GLU A 148 -3.42 12.50 -10.91
C GLU A 148 -2.31 11.52 -10.53
N LEU A 149 -1.50 11.87 -9.52
CA LEU A 149 -0.46 11.02 -8.96
C LEU A 149 -0.24 11.38 -7.49
N ILE A 150 -0.07 10.35 -6.66
CA ILE A 150 0.27 10.49 -5.24
C ILE A 150 1.62 9.79 -4.99
N TYR A 151 2.56 10.52 -4.41
CA TYR A 151 3.77 9.98 -3.80
C TYR A 151 3.52 9.82 -2.29
N ASP A 152 3.30 8.57 -1.88
CA ASP A 152 3.07 8.15 -0.51
C ASP A 152 4.41 7.92 0.21
N THR A 153 4.67 8.71 1.24
CA THR A 153 5.96 8.66 1.95
C THR A 153 5.86 8.95 3.45
N ASP A 154 6.97 8.71 4.15
CA ASP A 154 7.12 8.95 5.59
C ASP A 154 8.07 10.13 5.84
N ASP A 155 8.01 10.69 7.04
CA ASP A 155 8.85 11.81 7.45
C ASP A 155 10.32 11.40 7.73
N ASP A 156 10.66 10.12 7.71
CA ASP A 156 12.03 9.61 7.89
C ASP A 156 12.72 9.15 6.59
N ASN A 157 12.07 9.36 5.44
CA ASN A 157 12.59 9.02 4.11
C ASN A 157 13.19 10.24 3.40
N LEU A 158 14.50 10.44 3.58
CA LEU A 158 15.20 11.57 2.99
C LEU A 158 15.44 11.30 1.50
N LEU A 159 15.01 12.24 0.63
CA LEU A 159 15.34 12.17 -0.79
C LEU A 159 16.85 12.23 -0.99
N LYS A 160 17.41 11.33 -1.80
CA LYS A 160 18.85 11.33 -2.12
C LYS A 160 19.28 12.51 -2.98
N GLU A 161 18.33 13.06 -3.74
CA GLU A 161 18.51 14.19 -4.63
C GLU A 161 17.38 15.21 -4.39
N ASP A 162 17.58 16.47 -4.78
CA ASP A 162 16.56 17.53 -4.72
C ASP A 162 15.50 17.38 -5.84
N VAL A 163 15.03 16.15 -6.04
CA VAL A 163 14.09 15.71 -7.07
C VAL A 163 13.10 14.73 -6.46
N ILE A 164 11.82 15.04 -6.62
CA ILE A 164 10.73 14.16 -6.18
C ILE A 164 10.78 12.90 -7.04
N PRO A 165 10.75 11.69 -6.45
CA PRO A 165 10.66 10.47 -7.24
C PRO A 165 9.46 10.56 -8.17
N PHE A 166 9.75 10.40 -9.46
CA PHE A 166 8.75 10.48 -10.50
C PHE A 166 9.20 9.61 -11.66
N ILE A 167 8.37 8.64 -12.02
CA ILE A 167 8.60 7.77 -13.16
C ILE A 167 7.41 7.96 -14.08
N GLN A 168 7.69 8.47 -15.28
CA GLN A 168 6.71 8.41 -16.35
C GLN A 168 6.59 6.96 -16.82
N PRO A 169 5.37 6.45 -17.06
CA PRO A 169 5.19 5.14 -17.63
C PRO A 169 6.02 4.97 -18.92
N SER A 170 6.84 3.92 -18.96
CA SER A 170 7.75 3.61 -20.08
C SER A 170 7.59 2.17 -20.55
N ALA A 171 7.96 1.91 -21.81
CA ALA A 171 8.09 0.55 -22.35
C ALA A 171 9.44 -0.11 -22.00
N ASP A 172 10.38 0.66 -21.45
CA ASP A 172 11.70 0.18 -21.02
C ASP A 172 11.62 -0.33 -19.57
N TYR A 173 11.40 -1.63 -19.42
CA TYR A 173 11.31 -2.33 -18.14
C TYR A 173 11.75 -3.79 -18.28
N LEU A 174 12.14 -4.40 -17.16
CA LEU A 174 12.37 -5.83 -17.07
C LEU A 174 11.11 -6.49 -16.49
N LEU A 175 10.59 -7.50 -17.17
CA LEU A 175 9.42 -8.24 -16.71
C LEU A 175 9.88 -9.48 -15.92
N VAL A 176 9.24 -9.73 -14.78
CA VAL A 176 9.52 -10.92 -13.96
C VAL A 176 8.25 -11.71 -13.69
N SER A 177 8.40 -13.03 -13.61
CA SER A 177 7.37 -13.92 -13.08
C SER A 177 7.95 -14.83 -12.02
N ASN A 178 7.08 -15.35 -11.16
CA ASN A 178 7.40 -16.48 -10.29
C ASN A 178 6.26 -17.52 -10.35
N GLU A 179 6.62 -18.79 -10.51
CA GLU A 179 5.69 -19.93 -10.45
C GLU A 179 5.05 -20.07 -9.07
N GLU A 180 5.76 -19.69 -8.00
CA GLU A 180 5.21 -19.63 -6.63
C GLU A 180 4.38 -18.36 -6.37
N HIS A 181 4.16 -17.54 -7.40
CA HIS A 181 3.46 -16.25 -7.36
C HIS A 181 4.10 -15.14 -6.52
N VAL A 182 4.96 -15.45 -5.55
CA VAL A 182 5.60 -14.46 -4.66
C VAL A 182 6.95 -14.01 -5.20
N PHE A 183 7.17 -12.72 -5.36
CA PHE A 183 8.45 -12.17 -5.81
C PHE A 183 9.17 -11.39 -4.71
N ASN A 184 10.49 -11.53 -4.66
CA ASN A 184 11.37 -10.77 -3.76
C ASN A 184 12.16 -9.74 -4.59
N PRO A 185 11.71 -8.47 -4.62
CA PRO A 185 12.35 -7.42 -5.42
C PRO A 185 13.75 -7.06 -4.92
N TYR A 186 14.04 -7.20 -3.63
CA TYR A 186 15.28 -6.69 -3.02
C TYR A 186 16.51 -7.42 -3.56
N LYS A 187 16.40 -8.71 -3.90
CA LYS A 187 17.52 -9.50 -4.45
C LYS A 187 18.03 -8.99 -5.80
N ILE A 188 17.15 -8.39 -6.61
CA ILE A 188 17.49 -7.98 -7.99
C ILE A 188 18.36 -6.72 -7.98
N TYR A 189 18.13 -5.81 -7.03
CA TYR A 189 18.85 -4.53 -6.92
C TYR A 189 20.21 -4.62 -6.23
N GLN A 190 20.82 -5.81 -6.25
CA GLN A 190 22.19 -6.09 -5.78
C GLN A 190 22.53 -5.41 -4.45
N PRO A 191 21.87 -5.81 -3.34
CA PRO A 191 22.14 -5.23 -2.04
C PRO A 191 23.59 -5.48 -1.62
N THR A 192 24.16 -4.49 -0.94
CA THR A 192 25.51 -4.54 -0.32
C THR A 192 25.71 -5.79 0.55
N ILE A 193 24.68 -6.22 1.27
CA ILE A 193 24.64 -7.50 1.98
C ILE A 193 24.00 -8.56 1.07
N LYS A 194 24.81 -9.52 0.61
CA LYS A 194 24.43 -10.54 -0.39
C LYS A 194 23.68 -11.75 0.18
N HIS A 195 23.58 -11.88 1.50
CA HIS A 195 22.80 -12.94 2.16
C HIS A 195 21.31 -12.55 2.27
N SER A 196 20.43 -13.52 2.48
CA SER A 196 18.96 -13.43 2.42
C SER A 196 18.40 -12.09 2.92
N LEU A 197 18.08 -11.19 1.99
CA LEU A 197 17.38 -9.93 2.22
C LEU A 197 15.98 -10.04 1.61
N TRP A 198 14.97 -9.57 2.32
CA TRP A 198 13.59 -9.62 1.86
C TRP A 198 12.77 -8.43 2.39
N PRO A 199 11.75 -7.98 1.64
CA PRO A 199 10.85 -6.95 2.12
C PRO A 199 9.94 -7.49 3.23
N ARG A 200 9.55 -6.60 4.15
CA ARG A 200 8.53 -6.88 5.17
C ARG A 200 7.24 -7.37 4.50
N GLY A 201 6.66 -8.45 5.03
CA GLY A 201 5.39 -8.99 4.56
C GLY A 201 5.48 -10.13 3.55
N ILE A 202 6.67 -10.48 3.06
CA ILE A 202 6.85 -11.70 2.27
C ILE A 202 6.50 -12.93 3.14
N PRO A 203 5.82 -13.96 2.60
CA PRO A 203 5.64 -15.22 3.32
C PRO A 203 6.98 -15.79 3.80
N LEU A 204 7.06 -16.09 5.10
CA LEU A 204 8.32 -16.47 5.76
C LEU A 204 8.89 -17.79 5.18
N ASP A 205 8.01 -18.69 4.77
CA ASP A 205 8.33 -19.95 4.10
C ASP A 205 8.79 -19.78 2.64
N SER A 206 8.56 -18.62 2.02
CA SER A 206 9.03 -18.31 0.67
C SER A 206 10.41 -17.66 0.63
N ILE A 207 10.91 -17.05 1.71
CA ILE A 207 12.14 -16.21 1.71
C ILE A 207 13.35 -16.93 1.09
N MET A 208 13.52 -18.21 1.43
CA MET A 208 14.62 -19.05 0.93
C MET A 208 14.36 -19.60 -0.47
N GLY A 209 13.09 -19.79 -0.84
CA GLY A 209 12.63 -20.46 -2.06
C GLY A 209 12.37 -19.55 -3.25
N VAL A 210 12.29 -18.22 -3.07
CA VAL A 210 12.01 -17.29 -4.18
C VAL A 210 13.12 -17.32 -5.23
N SER A 211 12.99 -18.20 -6.23
CA SER A 211 13.64 -18.09 -7.53
C SER A 211 12.80 -17.18 -8.41
N SER A 212 13.42 -16.20 -9.05
CA SER A 212 12.72 -15.30 -9.97
C SER A 212 13.32 -15.44 -11.35
N GLU A 213 12.46 -15.59 -12.34
CA GLU A 213 12.87 -15.68 -13.73
C GLU A 213 12.53 -14.38 -14.44
N PHE A 214 13.51 -13.86 -15.19
CA PHE A 214 13.25 -12.79 -16.14
C PHE A 214 12.48 -13.36 -17.32
N VAL A 215 11.37 -12.71 -17.65
CA VAL A 215 10.47 -13.15 -18.71
C VAL A 215 10.74 -12.33 -19.96
N ASP A 216 10.88 -13.01 -21.10
CA ASP A 216 10.82 -12.31 -22.40
C ASP A 216 9.42 -11.74 -22.56
N GLN A 217 9.31 -10.41 -22.64
CA GLN A 217 8.06 -9.71 -22.85
C GLN A 217 7.29 -10.21 -24.09
N LYS A 218 7.97 -10.74 -25.12
CA LYS A 218 7.30 -11.28 -26.31
C LYS A 218 6.65 -12.65 -26.09
N ALA A 219 7.03 -13.35 -25.02
CA ALA A 219 6.58 -14.71 -24.73
C ALA A 219 5.30 -14.77 -23.88
N THR A 220 4.76 -13.62 -23.43
CA THR A 220 3.62 -13.59 -22.49
C THR A 220 2.60 -12.52 -22.85
N ASN A 221 1.32 -12.84 -22.67
CA ASN A 221 0.21 -11.89 -22.74
C ASN A 221 -0.10 -11.23 -21.39
N CYS A 222 0.67 -11.57 -20.34
CA CYS A 222 0.45 -11.12 -18.96
C CYS A 222 1.34 -9.95 -18.56
N LYS A 223 1.81 -9.20 -19.53
CA LYS A 223 2.58 -7.97 -19.37
C LYS A 223 1.68 -6.74 -19.54
N PRO A 224 2.17 -5.54 -19.15
CA PRO A 224 1.49 -4.29 -19.49
C PRO A 224 1.16 -4.23 -21.00
N SER A 225 -0.11 -3.97 -21.34
CA SER A 225 -0.51 -3.83 -22.74
C SER A 225 -0.05 -2.48 -23.30
N LYS A 226 0.08 -1.49 -22.43
CA LYS A 226 0.65 -0.16 -22.68
C LYS A 226 1.39 0.30 -21.42
N PRO A 227 2.33 1.26 -21.52
CA PRO A 227 3.09 1.73 -20.36
C PRO A 227 2.21 2.17 -19.18
N GLU A 228 1.09 2.85 -19.45
CA GLU A 228 0.18 3.40 -18.44
C GLU A 228 -0.57 2.33 -17.63
N ASP A 229 -0.43 1.06 -18.00
CA ASP A 229 -0.90 -0.05 -17.18
C ASP A 229 0.02 -0.32 -15.98
N ILE A 230 1.24 0.20 -15.95
CA ILE A 230 2.11 0.22 -14.76
C ILE A 230 1.72 1.41 -13.90
N THR A 231 1.05 1.14 -12.79
CA THR A 231 0.29 2.15 -12.03
C THR A 231 0.80 2.36 -10.61
N LEU A 232 1.58 1.41 -10.10
CA LEU A 232 2.25 1.51 -8.82
C LEU A 232 3.75 1.35 -9.01
N TYR A 233 4.53 2.25 -8.42
CA TYR A 233 5.99 2.17 -8.41
C TYR A 233 6.48 2.25 -6.97
N GLN A 234 6.95 1.12 -6.44
CA GLN A 234 7.63 1.05 -5.15
C GLN A 234 9.12 1.33 -5.36
N PHE A 235 9.59 2.41 -4.78
CA PHE A 235 11.02 2.72 -4.73
C PHE A 235 11.63 2.01 -3.52
N LEU A 236 12.90 1.62 -3.67
CA LEU A 236 13.68 1.11 -2.56
C LEU A 236 14.17 2.26 -1.65
N ALA A 237 14.59 1.89 -0.45
CA ALA A 237 15.21 2.79 0.51
C ALA A 237 16.60 2.27 0.88
N ASP A 238 17.61 3.11 0.75
CA ASP A 238 18.95 2.81 1.26
C ASP A 238 19.02 3.01 2.77
N HIS A 239 20.12 2.55 3.34
CA HIS A 239 20.47 2.59 4.75
C HIS A 239 19.60 1.67 5.63
N ASP A 240 18.30 1.94 5.75
CA ASP A 240 17.40 1.14 6.60
C ASP A 240 16.14 0.71 5.84
N PRO A 241 16.23 -0.16 4.81
CA PRO A 241 15.07 -0.56 4.01
C PRO A 241 13.95 -1.21 4.84
N ASP A 242 12.75 -1.27 4.26
CA ASP A 242 11.59 -1.86 4.91
C ASP A 242 11.64 -3.40 4.95
N VAL A 243 12.43 -3.89 5.88
CA VAL A 243 12.57 -5.29 6.29
C VAL A 243 11.81 -5.53 7.60
N ASP A 244 11.35 -6.76 7.80
CA ASP A 244 10.61 -7.16 9.00
C ASP A 244 11.49 -7.24 10.25
N ALA A 245 10.85 -7.40 11.41
CA ALA A 245 11.52 -7.50 12.69
C ALA A 245 12.40 -8.76 12.81
N ILE A 246 12.04 -9.88 12.15
CA ILE A 246 12.90 -11.07 12.13
C ILE A 246 14.25 -10.72 11.51
N TYR A 247 14.27 -10.05 10.36
CA TYR A 247 15.50 -9.58 9.74
C TYR A 247 16.28 -8.67 10.69
N ARG A 248 15.63 -7.65 11.26
CA ARG A 248 16.27 -6.65 12.15
C ARG A 248 16.89 -7.26 13.42
N LEU A 249 16.29 -8.35 13.92
CA LEU A 249 16.78 -9.06 15.11
C LEU A 249 17.92 -10.02 14.80
N THR A 250 18.09 -10.43 13.53
CA THR A 250 18.99 -11.54 13.16
C THR A 250 20.09 -11.15 12.17
N ASN A 251 19.96 -10.02 11.49
CA ASN A 251 20.85 -9.58 10.42
C ASN A 251 21.28 -8.12 10.59
N PRO A 252 22.46 -7.74 10.04
CA PRO A 252 22.97 -6.39 10.15
C PRO A 252 22.27 -5.39 9.21
N LEU A 253 22.25 -4.14 9.67
CA LEU A 253 21.98 -2.91 8.91
C LEU A 253 23.18 -1.96 9.16
N PRO A 254 23.48 -0.99 8.27
CA PRO A 254 22.70 -0.54 7.12
C PRO A 254 22.88 -1.36 5.84
N ILE A 255 21.93 -1.25 4.90
CA ILE A 255 21.97 -1.84 3.56
C ILE A 255 21.72 -0.77 2.51
N ASN A 256 22.59 -0.73 1.51
CA ASN A 256 22.36 0.04 0.28
C ASN A 256 22.20 -0.89 -0.92
N PHE A 257 21.47 -0.40 -1.93
CA PHE A 257 21.26 -1.05 -3.22
C PHE A 257 22.14 -0.44 -4.31
N ASP A 258 22.36 -1.18 -5.40
CA ASP A 258 23.14 -0.69 -6.54
C ASP A 258 22.36 0.40 -7.29
N SER A 259 22.88 1.63 -7.27
CA SER A 259 22.28 2.80 -7.91
C SER A 259 22.37 2.79 -9.44
N SER A 260 23.18 1.90 -10.02
CA SER A 260 23.30 1.73 -11.47
C SER A 260 22.14 0.92 -12.09
N MET A 261 21.37 0.20 -11.26
CA MET A 261 20.20 -0.57 -11.66
C MET A 261 18.99 0.33 -11.94
N ASN A 262 18.96 0.95 -13.12
CA ASN A 262 17.97 1.97 -13.46
C ASN A 262 16.65 1.43 -14.05
N ASN A 263 16.64 0.21 -14.57
CA ASN A 263 15.44 -0.33 -15.22
C ASN A 263 14.43 -0.77 -14.15
N PRO A 264 13.16 -0.30 -14.22
CA PRO A 264 12.12 -0.80 -13.35
C PRO A 264 11.89 -2.29 -13.56
N ILE A 265 11.68 -3.02 -12.46
CA ILE A 265 11.24 -4.41 -12.48
C ILE A 265 9.72 -4.44 -12.39
N VAL A 266 9.06 -4.88 -13.45
CA VAL A 266 7.60 -4.98 -13.53
C VAL A 266 7.17 -6.42 -13.22
N LEU A 267 6.20 -6.56 -12.32
CA LEU A 267 5.60 -7.86 -12.04
C LEU A 267 4.63 -8.25 -13.16
N GLN A 268 4.80 -9.44 -13.72
CA GLN A 268 3.81 -10.07 -14.58
C GLN A 268 2.50 -10.29 -13.79
N LEU A 269 1.33 -10.18 -14.44
CA LEU A 269 0.07 -10.51 -13.77
C LEU A 269 0.13 -11.94 -13.21
N GLY A 270 -0.32 -12.08 -11.96
CA GLY A 270 -0.25 -13.32 -11.19
C GLY A 270 1.05 -13.49 -10.39
N THR A 271 2.02 -12.60 -10.56
CA THR A 271 3.14 -12.46 -9.63
C THR A 271 2.87 -11.26 -8.73
N ILE A 272 3.10 -11.42 -7.43
CA ILE A 272 2.83 -10.42 -6.39
C ILE A 272 4.04 -10.28 -5.47
N ALA A 273 4.22 -9.09 -4.92
CA ALA A 273 5.23 -8.81 -3.90
C ALA A 273 4.66 -7.82 -2.89
N PRO A 274 5.06 -7.87 -1.61
CA PRO A 274 4.59 -6.88 -0.64
C PRO A 274 5.03 -5.47 -1.03
N LEU A 275 4.13 -4.50 -0.85
CA LEU A 275 4.40 -3.06 -0.98
C LEU A 275 4.13 -2.38 0.35
N ASN A 276 4.87 -1.32 0.63
CA ASN A 276 4.68 -0.53 1.85
C ASN A 276 4.14 0.87 1.53
N ALA A 277 3.90 1.65 2.56
CA ALA A 277 3.39 3.02 2.46
C ALA A 277 4.48 4.07 2.77
N GLN A 278 5.72 3.79 2.35
CA GLN A 278 6.90 4.60 2.71
C GLN A 278 7.55 5.29 1.50
N CYS A 279 7.50 4.68 0.32
CA CYS A 279 8.10 5.25 -0.89
C CYS A 279 7.38 4.71 -2.14
N LEU A 280 6.10 5.02 -2.26
CA LEU A 280 5.21 4.46 -3.28
C LEU A 280 4.62 5.57 -4.13
N ILE A 281 4.80 5.51 -5.44
CA ILE A 281 4.02 6.32 -6.39
C ILE A 281 2.79 5.54 -6.81
N THR A 282 1.64 6.21 -6.76
CA THR A 282 0.36 5.70 -7.23
C THR A 282 -0.23 6.64 -8.27
N HIS A 283 -0.39 6.14 -9.50
CA HIS A 283 -1.09 6.87 -10.55
C HIS A 283 -2.60 6.90 -10.32
N TYR A 284 -3.27 7.89 -10.91
CA TYR A 284 -4.71 8.13 -10.79
C TYR A 284 -5.54 6.86 -10.87
N SER A 285 -5.26 6.00 -11.86
CA SER A 285 -6.02 4.78 -12.12
C SER A 285 -5.91 3.72 -11.01
N SER A 286 -5.02 3.88 -10.02
CA SER A 286 -4.88 2.97 -8.87
C SER A 286 -5.06 3.64 -7.51
N ILE A 287 -5.42 4.93 -7.48
CA ILE A 287 -5.73 5.65 -6.23
C ILE A 287 -6.82 4.93 -5.41
N PHE A 288 -7.78 4.26 -6.06
CA PHE A 288 -8.83 3.50 -5.38
C PHE A 288 -8.29 2.49 -4.35
N GLY A 289 -7.06 2.01 -4.49
CA GLY A 289 -6.47 1.02 -3.59
C GLY A 289 -5.51 1.60 -2.54
N LEU A 290 -5.43 2.93 -2.38
CA LEU A 290 -4.57 3.55 -1.37
C LEU A 290 -5.05 3.39 0.07
N TYR A 291 -6.35 3.08 0.28
CA TYR A 291 -6.92 2.92 1.61
C TYR A 291 -6.10 1.97 2.50
N LEU A 292 -5.60 2.51 3.61
CA LEU A 292 -4.92 1.77 4.67
C LEU A 292 -5.96 1.31 5.69
N PRO A 293 -6.16 -0.01 5.89
CA PRO A 293 -7.07 -0.50 6.91
C PRO A 293 -6.62 -0.06 8.31
N ILE A 294 -7.59 0.26 9.17
CA ILE A 294 -7.36 1.01 10.41
C ILE A 294 -7.67 0.24 11.69
N ASN A 295 -8.22 -0.97 11.60
CA ASN A 295 -8.53 -1.83 12.75
C ASN A 295 -7.60 -3.05 12.87
N ILE A 296 -6.52 -3.02 12.09
CA ILE A 296 -5.41 -3.96 12.14
C ILE A 296 -4.15 -3.20 12.56
N HIS A 297 -3.12 -3.92 13.02
CA HIS A 297 -1.90 -3.27 13.47
C HIS A 297 -1.23 -2.47 12.33
N GLY A 298 -0.73 -1.26 12.63
CA GLY A 298 -0.13 -0.38 11.61
C GLY A 298 1.04 -1.00 10.84
N ARG A 299 1.84 -1.85 11.50
CA ARG A 299 2.94 -2.64 10.86
C ARG A 299 2.47 -3.73 9.90
N VAL A 300 1.16 -3.92 9.77
CA VAL A 300 0.52 -4.94 8.93
C VAL A 300 -0.36 -4.29 7.86
N SER A 301 -0.91 -3.11 8.17
CA SER A 301 -1.90 -2.38 7.36
C SER A 301 -1.46 -2.12 5.92
N ASP A 302 -0.28 -1.54 5.73
CA ASP A 302 0.27 -1.22 4.41
C ASP A 302 0.54 -2.47 3.57
N ILE A 303 1.03 -3.53 4.21
CA ILE A 303 1.30 -4.82 3.58
C ILE A 303 0.00 -5.51 3.15
N TRP A 304 -1.01 -5.65 4.01
CA TRP A 304 -2.26 -6.29 3.61
C TRP A 304 -3.02 -5.48 2.55
N ARG A 305 -3.00 -4.14 2.63
CA ARG A 305 -3.44 -3.27 1.53
C ARG A 305 -2.71 -3.63 0.23
N SER A 306 -1.40 -3.88 0.26
CA SER A 306 -0.64 -4.20 -0.95
C SER A 306 -1.10 -5.49 -1.64
N TYR A 307 -1.46 -6.52 -0.87
CA TYR A 307 -2.02 -7.75 -1.43
C TYR A 307 -3.45 -7.53 -1.95
N TYR A 308 -4.25 -6.76 -1.21
CA TYR A 308 -5.60 -6.38 -1.61
C TYR A 308 -5.62 -5.63 -2.96
N ILE A 309 -4.80 -4.59 -3.13
CA ILE A 309 -4.74 -3.81 -4.38
C ILE A 309 -4.22 -4.65 -5.56
N GLN A 310 -3.18 -5.47 -5.34
CA GLN A 310 -2.64 -6.36 -6.39
C GLN A 310 -3.64 -7.43 -6.84
N THR A 311 -4.53 -7.87 -5.96
CA THR A 311 -5.64 -8.77 -6.33
C THR A 311 -6.56 -8.11 -7.35
N LEU A 312 -6.94 -6.86 -7.12
CA LEU A 312 -7.83 -6.10 -8.00
C LEU A 312 -7.13 -5.70 -9.30
N HIS A 313 -5.83 -5.40 -9.26
CA HIS A 313 -5.02 -5.08 -10.42
C HIS A 313 -5.05 -6.16 -11.51
N LYS A 314 -5.14 -7.44 -11.13
CA LYS A 314 -5.34 -8.58 -12.05
C LYS A 314 -6.56 -8.39 -12.96
N ASP A 315 -7.65 -7.87 -12.40
CA ASP A 315 -8.92 -7.65 -13.11
C ASP A 315 -8.92 -6.35 -13.92
N LEU A 316 -7.96 -5.47 -13.68
CA LEU A 316 -7.81 -4.17 -14.34
C LEU A 316 -6.69 -4.14 -15.37
N GLY A 317 -5.84 -5.18 -15.38
CA GLY A 317 -4.63 -5.24 -16.20
C GLY A 317 -3.58 -4.26 -15.76
N GLN A 318 -3.56 -3.96 -14.47
CA GLN A 318 -2.65 -3.01 -13.87
C GLN A 318 -1.46 -3.76 -13.26
N HIS A 319 -0.32 -3.11 -13.28
CA HIS A 319 0.95 -3.69 -12.89
C HIS A 319 1.65 -2.88 -11.82
N VAL A 320 2.45 -3.59 -11.05
CA VAL A 320 3.34 -3.04 -10.04
C VAL A 320 4.76 -3.08 -10.59
N ALA A 321 5.50 -2.00 -10.35
CA ALA A 321 6.92 -1.93 -10.60
C ALA A 321 7.69 -1.67 -9.31
N PHE A 322 8.89 -2.25 -9.24
CA PHE A 322 9.92 -1.85 -8.29
C PHE A 322 10.99 -1.05 -9.03
N THR A 323 11.67 -0.17 -8.32
CA THR A 323 12.73 0.67 -8.88
C THR A 323 13.82 0.92 -7.84
N LYS A 324 14.96 1.44 -8.28
CA LYS A 324 16.14 1.69 -7.44
C LYS A 324 15.83 2.54 -6.21
N ALA A 325 16.77 2.53 -5.28
CA ALA A 325 16.63 3.32 -4.07
C ALA A 325 16.68 4.83 -4.37
N HIS A 326 15.58 5.54 -4.10
CA HIS A 326 15.45 6.98 -4.30
C HIS A 326 15.52 7.78 -3.00
N VAL A 327 15.35 7.08 -1.87
CA VAL A 327 15.46 7.65 -0.53
C VAL A 327 16.53 6.94 0.27
N THR A 328 17.03 7.64 1.29
CA THR A 328 17.80 7.07 2.39
C THR A 328 16.92 7.14 3.63
N GLN A 329 16.61 5.99 4.23
CA GLN A 329 15.73 5.95 5.40
C GLN A 329 16.54 6.09 6.69
N TYR A 330 16.19 7.08 7.51
CA TYR A 330 16.78 7.32 8.83
C TYR A 330 15.74 7.05 9.91
N ARG A 331 15.48 5.77 10.19
CA ARG A 331 14.41 5.37 11.10
C ARG A 331 14.58 5.96 12.50
N ASN A 332 13.44 6.26 13.11
CA ASN A 332 13.33 6.54 14.53
C ASN A 332 13.77 5.32 15.37
N ALA A 333 14.14 5.52 16.63
CA ALA A 333 14.49 4.41 17.50
C ALA A 333 13.27 3.50 17.75
N HIS A 334 13.42 2.20 17.48
CA HIS A 334 12.38 1.19 17.66
C HIS A 334 12.82 0.09 18.64
N ASN A 335 11.83 -0.57 19.24
CA ASN A 335 12.04 -1.83 19.95
C ASN A 335 11.69 -2.98 18.99
N TYR A 336 12.70 -3.60 18.37
CA TYR A 336 12.48 -4.64 17.36
C TYR A 336 11.75 -5.88 17.89
N LEU A 337 11.81 -6.17 19.20
CA LEU A 337 11.02 -7.25 19.78
C LEU A 337 9.53 -6.87 19.90
N ALA A 338 9.23 -5.60 20.18
CA ALA A 338 7.86 -5.11 20.12
C ALA A 338 7.34 -5.12 18.68
N ASP A 339 8.17 -4.71 17.71
CA ASP A 339 7.82 -4.78 16.28
C ASP A 339 7.54 -6.22 15.85
N PHE A 340 8.34 -7.21 16.30
CA PHE A 340 8.09 -8.62 16.06
C PHE A 340 6.71 -9.06 16.54
N ASN A 341 6.32 -8.70 17.77
CA ASN A 341 4.99 -9.01 18.31
C ASN A 341 3.87 -8.37 17.48
N SER A 342 4.10 -7.15 17.00
CA SER A 342 3.18 -6.40 16.14
C SER A 342 3.07 -6.95 14.71
N GLU A 343 4.08 -7.69 14.25
CA GLU A 343 4.17 -8.26 12.91
C GLU A 343 3.78 -9.74 12.83
N ILE A 344 3.40 -10.37 13.95
CA ILE A 344 2.98 -11.80 13.99
C ILE A 344 2.01 -12.19 12.87
N PRO A 345 0.99 -11.37 12.49
CA PRO A 345 0.11 -11.74 11.38
C PRO A 345 0.85 -11.88 10.04
N LEU A 346 1.92 -11.12 9.79
CA LEU A 346 2.74 -11.25 8.59
C LEU A 346 3.44 -12.61 8.52
N TYR A 347 3.96 -13.09 9.64
CA TYR A 347 4.70 -14.35 9.69
C TYR A 347 3.79 -15.58 9.65
N THR A 348 2.58 -15.44 10.19
CA THR A 348 1.68 -16.58 10.40
C THR A 348 0.59 -16.70 9.34
N GLN A 349 0.24 -15.61 8.64
CA GLN A 349 -0.92 -15.57 7.75
C GLN A 349 -0.56 -15.26 6.28
N ALA A 350 0.62 -14.69 5.99
CA ALA A 350 0.95 -14.22 4.64
C ALA A 350 0.92 -15.34 3.57
N THR A 351 1.36 -16.55 3.91
CA THR A 351 1.33 -17.70 2.98
C THR A 351 -0.09 -18.00 2.50
N GLU A 352 -1.04 -18.13 3.43
CA GLU A 352 -2.43 -18.41 3.09
C GLU A 352 -3.14 -17.20 2.48
N LEU A 353 -2.73 -15.98 2.85
CA LEU A 353 -3.22 -14.77 2.20
C LEU A 353 -2.84 -14.76 0.72
N VAL A 354 -1.59 -15.06 0.39
CA VAL A 354 -1.10 -15.17 -0.99
C VAL A 354 -1.91 -16.18 -1.79
N LYS A 355 -2.11 -17.39 -1.24
CA LYS A 355 -2.94 -18.43 -1.89
C LYS A 355 -4.36 -17.93 -2.14
N PHE A 356 -4.96 -17.26 -1.17
CA PHE A 356 -6.29 -16.68 -1.32
C PHE A 356 -6.33 -15.61 -2.43
N VAL A 357 -5.44 -14.63 -2.42
CA VAL A 357 -5.50 -13.53 -3.40
C VAL A 357 -5.19 -13.97 -4.82
N VAL A 358 -4.28 -14.94 -5.00
CA VAL A 358 -3.97 -15.51 -6.32
C VAL A 358 -5.16 -16.26 -6.89
N SER A 359 -5.83 -17.07 -6.04
CA SER A 359 -7.00 -17.87 -6.43
C SER A 359 -8.29 -17.05 -6.51
N TRP A 360 -8.35 -15.88 -5.90
CA TRP A 360 -9.55 -15.05 -5.85
C TRP A 360 -10.03 -14.66 -7.25
N GLN A 361 -11.35 -14.72 -7.42
CA GLN A 361 -12.09 -14.37 -8.62
C GLN A 361 -13.41 -13.73 -8.23
N SER A 362 -13.90 -12.82 -9.06
CA SER A 362 -15.24 -12.24 -8.94
C SER A 362 -15.91 -12.14 -10.30
N THR A 363 -17.22 -12.38 -10.32
CA THR A 363 -18.10 -12.15 -11.47
C THR A 363 -18.74 -10.77 -11.46
N ALA A 364 -18.49 -9.95 -10.43
CA ALA A 364 -19.09 -8.64 -10.33
C ALA A 364 -18.62 -7.73 -11.49
N PRO A 365 -19.53 -6.95 -12.10
CA PRO A 365 -19.23 -6.22 -13.33
C PRO A 365 -18.40 -4.95 -13.10
N THR A 366 -18.38 -4.40 -11.88
CA THR A 366 -17.66 -3.14 -11.58
C THR A 366 -16.53 -3.35 -10.58
N LEU A 367 -15.50 -2.50 -10.67
CA LEU A 367 -14.42 -2.49 -9.67
C LEU A 367 -14.94 -2.17 -8.27
N VAL A 368 -15.91 -1.25 -8.16
CA VAL A 368 -16.52 -0.86 -6.89
C VAL A 368 -17.16 -2.06 -6.18
N GLU A 369 -17.88 -2.92 -6.90
CA GLU A 369 -18.40 -4.17 -6.34
C GLU A 369 -17.28 -5.13 -5.92
N ARG A 370 -16.25 -5.28 -6.76
CA ARG A 370 -15.10 -6.17 -6.48
C ARG A 370 -14.30 -5.75 -5.26
N MET A 371 -14.14 -4.44 -5.04
CA MET A 371 -13.51 -3.90 -3.85
C MET A 371 -14.25 -4.35 -2.58
N GLU A 372 -15.56 -4.14 -2.53
CA GLU A 372 -16.37 -4.58 -1.38
C GLU A 372 -16.33 -6.10 -1.20
N GLU A 373 -16.43 -6.87 -2.29
CA GLU A 373 -16.37 -8.34 -2.25
C GLU A 373 -15.04 -8.86 -1.71
N LEU A 374 -13.94 -8.28 -2.17
CA LEU A 374 -12.62 -8.67 -1.71
C LEU A 374 -12.41 -8.29 -0.23
N ALA A 375 -12.89 -7.11 0.19
CA ALA A 375 -12.82 -6.68 1.58
C ALA A 375 -13.55 -7.64 2.51
N ILE A 376 -14.76 -8.07 2.10
CA ILE A 376 -15.52 -9.11 2.79
C ILE A 376 -14.74 -10.43 2.81
N GLY A 377 -14.14 -10.84 1.70
CA GLY A 377 -13.33 -12.05 1.62
C GLY A 377 -12.11 -12.02 2.55
N PHE A 378 -11.48 -10.86 2.72
CA PHE A 378 -10.41 -10.62 3.68
C PHE A 378 -10.92 -10.72 5.12
N PHE A 379 -12.07 -10.11 5.40
CA PHE A 379 -12.71 -10.17 6.72
C PHE A 379 -13.09 -11.59 7.12
N GLU A 380 -13.75 -12.35 6.25
CA GLU A 380 -14.23 -13.71 6.54
C GLU A 380 -13.10 -14.69 6.88
N ARG A 381 -11.88 -14.38 6.46
CA ARG A 381 -10.64 -15.14 6.71
C ARG A 381 -9.79 -14.55 7.83
N GLY A 382 -10.17 -13.41 8.42
CA GLY A 382 -9.47 -12.79 9.55
C GLY A 382 -8.25 -11.97 9.21
N TYR A 383 -8.08 -11.56 7.96
CA TYR A 383 -7.05 -10.57 7.59
C TYR A 383 -7.51 -9.14 7.91
N PHE A 384 -8.81 -8.86 7.78
CA PHE A 384 -9.41 -7.57 8.13
C PHE A 384 -10.43 -7.74 9.26
N GLU A 385 -10.64 -6.71 10.06
CA GLU A 385 -11.79 -6.64 10.96
C GLU A 385 -13.03 -6.07 10.26
N ILE A 386 -14.21 -6.19 10.89
CA ILE A 386 -15.46 -5.76 10.25
C ILE A 386 -15.46 -4.26 9.98
N GLU A 387 -14.85 -3.49 10.87
CA GLU A 387 -14.68 -2.05 10.74
C GLU A 387 -13.75 -1.67 9.58
N ASP A 388 -12.84 -2.55 9.15
CA ASP A 388 -12.05 -2.31 7.92
C ASP A 388 -12.89 -2.49 6.66
N VAL A 389 -13.88 -3.38 6.67
CA VAL A 389 -14.88 -3.49 5.58
C VAL A 389 -15.71 -2.21 5.51
N PHE A 390 -16.15 -1.69 6.66
CA PHE A 390 -16.85 -0.40 6.72
C PHE A 390 -15.95 0.74 6.25
N GLY A 391 -14.68 0.77 6.65
CA GLY A 391 -13.73 1.76 6.18
C GLY A 391 -13.53 1.72 4.66
N ILE A 392 -13.48 0.53 4.05
CA ILE A 392 -13.47 0.40 2.58
C ILE A 392 -14.77 0.93 1.97
N GLN A 393 -15.91 0.66 2.58
CA GLN A 393 -17.19 1.20 2.10
C GLN A 393 -17.19 2.74 2.14
N HIS A 394 -16.74 3.35 3.24
CA HIS A 394 -16.62 4.80 3.37
C HIS A 394 -15.61 5.39 2.38
N TRP A 395 -14.46 4.74 2.19
CA TRP A 395 -13.47 5.12 1.19
C TRP A 395 -14.06 5.14 -0.23
N ILE A 396 -14.82 4.11 -0.61
CA ILE A 396 -15.51 4.08 -1.91
C ILE A 396 -16.53 5.21 -2.00
N SER A 397 -17.30 5.47 -0.94
CA SER A 397 -18.29 6.56 -0.90
C SER A 397 -17.64 7.91 -1.16
N ASP A 398 -16.59 8.22 -0.42
CA ASP A 398 -15.89 9.50 -0.51
C ASP A 398 -15.26 9.66 -1.92
N LEU A 399 -14.68 8.61 -2.50
CA LEU A 399 -14.19 8.65 -3.89
C LEU A 399 -15.30 8.90 -4.92
N ILE A 400 -16.46 8.27 -4.77
CA ILE A 400 -17.62 8.50 -5.65
C ILE A 400 -18.09 9.95 -5.55
N GLU A 401 -18.17 10.49 -4.34
CA GLU A 401 -18.57 11.88 -4.09
C GLU A 401 -17.57 12.88 -4.67
N LEU A 402 -16.27 12.56 -4.61
CA LEU A 402 -15.20 13.32 -5.24
C LEU A 402 -15.15 13.20 -6.78
N GLY A 403 -16.03 12.38 -7.38
CA GLY A 403 -16.05 12.21 -8.84
C GLY A 403 -14.90 11.36 -9.37
N TYR A 404 -14.25 10.56 -8.53
CA TYR A 404 -13.20 9.65 -8.94
C TYR A 404 -13.71 8.63 -9.96
N ARG A 405 -12.97 8.46 -11.06
CA ARG A 405 -13.33 7.55 -12.14
C ARG A 405 -12.65 6.20 -11.92
N PHE A 406 -13.39 5.28 -11.31
CA PHE A 406 -12.95 3.89 -11.16
C PHE A 406 -12.66 3.25 -12.52
N PRO A 407 -11.50 2.60 -12.70
CA PRO A 407 -11.18 1.88 -13.93
C PRO A 407 -12.21 0.78 -14.26
N PRO A 408 -12.51 0.55 -15.54
CA PRO A 408 -13.36 -0.56 -15.95
C PRO A 408 -12.63 -1.90 -15.78
N ILE A 409 -13.39 -2.95 -15.45
CA ILE A 409 -12.90 -4.33 -15.48
C ILE A 409 -12.46 -4.71 -16.90
N ARG A 410 -11.32 -5.38 -17.01
CA ARG A 410 -10.78 -5.92 -18.26
C ARG A 410 -10.86 -7.45 -18.25
N ASP A 411 -11.30 -8.05 -19.35
CA ASP A 411 -11.28 -9.51 -19.51
C ASP A 411 -9.86 -10.02 -19.82
N ILE A 412 -9.07 -10.18 -18.76
CA ILE A 412 -7.65 -10.57 -18.85
C ILE A 412 -7.45 -12.04 -18.47
N SER A 413 -8.32 -12.58 -17.62
CA SER A 413 -8.28 -13.98 -17.21
C SER A 413 -8.35 -14.95 -18.39
N SER A 414 -9.01 -14.57 -19.49
CA SER A 414 -9.06 -15.36 -20.73
C SER A 414 -7.73 -15.36 -21.51
N LYS A 415 -6.84 -14.39 -21.27
CA LYS A 415 -5.58 -14.19 -21.99
C LYS A 415 -4.35 -14.57 -21.17
N CYS A 416 -4.51 -14.69 -19.86
CA CYS A 416 -3.44 -14.99 -18.90
C CYS A 416 -3.64 -16.32 -18.21
N LYS A 417 -2.73 -17.27 -18.49
CA LYS A 417 -2.62 -18.49 -17.71
C LYS A 417 -1.70 -18.22 -16.53
N PHE A 418 -2.29 -18.12 -15.35
CA PHE A 418 -1.52 -18.06 -14.12
C PHE A 418 -0.97 -19.45 -13.81
N PRO A 419 0.25 -19.54 -13.23
CA PRO A 419 0.74 -20.80 -12.66
C PRO A 419 -0.33 -21.40 -11.72
N PRO A 420 -0.50 -22.73 -11.67
CA PRO A 420 -1.32 -23.35 -10.65
C PRO A 420 -0.68 -23.12 -9.27
N LEU A 421 -1.50 -22.86 -8.25
CA LEU A 421 -1.03 -22.83 -6.87
C LEU A 421 -0.45 -24.20 -6.50
N LEU A 422 0.81 -24.22 -6.06
CA LEU A 422 1.49 -25.42 -5.56
C LEU A 422 0.96 -25.88 -4.21
#